data_AF-A0A6B1XU48-F1
#
_entry.id   AF-A0A6B1XU48-F1
#
_cell.length_a   1.000
_cell.length_b   1.000
_cell.length_c   1.000
_cell.angle_alpha   90.00
_cell.angle_beta   90.00
_cell.angle_gamma   90.00
#
_symmetry.space_group_name_H-M   'P 1'
#
loop_
_entity.id
_entity.type
_entity.pdbx_description
1 polymer ?
#
loop_
_entity_poly.entity_id
_entity_poly.type
_entity_poly.pdbx_seq_one_letter_code
_entity_poly.pdbx_strand_id
1 'polypeptide(L)'
;MSNNGFLDMANHLGTIAEVTEEITKESLEEAANFYLNKLLPKVPKSLLKKKHMRDQLKVEVTNEGVEVVFEDTAFYWRFAENGTVNQKAQHFASGTFEQYKSQIEMIMTKKIMNKMKG
;
A
#
# COMPACT_ATOMS: atom_id res chain seq x y z
N MET A 1 -8.64 -25.16 40.82
CA MET A 1 -8.59 -24.37 39.56
C MET A 1 -7.21 -24.58 38.98
N SER A 2 -7.11 -25.35 37.90
CA SER A 2 -5.82 -25.69 37.29
C SER A 2 -5.42 -24.55 36.36
N ASN A 3 -4.55 -23.64 36.81
CA ASN A 3 -3.92 -22.67 35.93
C ASN A 3 -2.91 -23.43 35.08
N ASN A 4 -3.30 -23.80 33.87
CA ASN A 4 -2.42 -24.42 32.90
C ASN A 4 -1.52 -23.33 32.32
N GLY A 5 -0.33 -23.16 32.90
CA GLY A 5 0.64 -22.15 32.43
C GLY A 5 1.03 -22.28 30.95
N PHE A 6 0.88 -23.47 30.34
CA PHE A 6 1.07 -23.63 28.89
C PHE A 6 -0.11 -23.06 28.09
N LEU A 7 -1.34 -23.18 28.60
CA LEU A 7 -2.50 -22.57 27.97
C LEU A 7 -2.42 -21.04 28.05
N ASP A 8 -2.01 -20.51 29.21
CA ASP A 8 -1.83 -19.06 29.38
C ASP A 8 -0.73 -18.51 28.46
N MET A 9 0.39 -19.23 28.34
CA MET A 9 1.45 -18.88 27.40
C MET A 9 0.99 -19.00 25.93
N ALA A 10 0.24 -20.05 25.58
CA ALA A 10 -0.30 -20.22 24.22
C ALA A 10 -1.27 -19.09 23.85
N ASN A 11 -2.15 -18.69 24.77
CA ASN A 11 -3.05 -17.55 24.59
C ASN A 11 -2.26 -16.24 24.43
N HIS A 12 -1.24 -16.03 25.27
CA HIS A 12 -0.39 -14.84 25.19
C HIS A 12 0.37 -14.75 23.85
N LEU A 13 0.93 -15.88 23.38
CA LEU A 13 1.60 -15.96 22.07
C LEU A 13 0.61 -15.72 20.92
N GLY A 14 -0.60 -16.26 21.01
CA GLY A 14 -1.68 -16.01 20.06
C GLY A 14 -2.02 -14.52 19.95
N THR A 15 -2.22 -13.85 21.08
CA THR A 15 -2.46 -12.40 21.11
C THR A 15 -1.29 -11.59 20.52
N ILE A 16 -0.04 -11.98 20.80
CA ILE A 16 1.12 -11.31 20.18
C ILE A 16 1.11 -11.48 18.66
N ALA A 17 0.79 -12.69 18.17
CA ALA A 17 0.71 -12.96 16.74
C ALA A 17 -0.40 -12.12 16.07
N GLU A 18 -1.61 -12.12 16.63
CA GLU A 18 -2.74 -11.34 16.11
C GLU A 18 -2.45 -9.83 16.08
N VAL A 19 -1.91 -9.29 17.18
CA VAL A 19 -1.54 -7.86 17.25
C VAL A 19 -0.44 -7.54 16.24
N THR A 20 0.48 -8.47 15.98
CA THR A 20 1.54 -8.27 14.98
C THR A 20 0.97 -8.28 13.56
N GLU A 21 -0.02 -9.14 13.28
CA GLU A 21 -0.73 -9.17 11.99
C GLU A 21 -1.53 -7.88 11.75
N GLU A 22 -2.26 -7.41 12.75
CA GLU A 22 -3.03 -6.16 12.68
C GLU A 22 -2.10 -4.96 12.41
N ILE A 23 -1.03 -4.83 13.19
CA ILE A 23 -0.03 -3.78 13.00
C ILE A 23 0.62 -3.86 11.62
N THR A 24 0.87 -5.06 11.11
CA THR A 24 1.43 -5.25 9.76
C THR A 24 0.46 -4.73 8.70
N LYS A 25 -0.83 -5.07 8.80
CA LYS A 25 -1.87 -4.58 7.87
C LYS A 25 -1.99 -3.07 7.92
N GLU A 26 -2.07 -2.48 9.11
CA GLU A 26 -2.12 -1.02 9.26
C GLU A 26 -0.89 -0.32 8.67
N SER A 27 0.30 -0.91 8.84
CA SER A 27 1.55 -0.34 8.32
C SER A 27 1.59 -0.39 6.80
N LEU A 28 1.09 -1.47 6.20
CA LEU A 28 0.94 -1.60 4.74
C LEU A 28 -0.08 -0.61 4.20
N GLU A 29 -1.21 -0.43 4.89
CA GLU A 29 -2.24 0.54 4.51
C GLU A 29 -1.74 1.98 4.62
N GLU A 30 -1.02 2.32 5.68
CA GLU A 30 -0.41 3.64 5.84
C GLU A 30 0.60 3.93 4.72
N ALA A 31 1.45 2.94 4.40
CA ALA A 31 2.43 3.06 3.32
C ALA A 31 1.76 3.19 1.94
N ALA A 32 0.69 2.43 1.68
CA ALA A 32 -0.09 2.50 0.45
C ALA A 32 -0.78 3.86 0.30
N ASN A 33 -1.40 4.38 1.36
CA ASN A 33 -2.01 5.71 1.37
C ASN A 33 -0.96 6.82 1.18
N PHE A 34 0.20 6.69 1.80
CA PHE A 34 1.31 7.61 1.58
C PHE A 34 1.75 7.62 0.12
N TYR A 35 1.98 6.45 -0.48
CA TYR A 35 2.33 6.31 -1.89
C TYR A 35 1.24 6.91 -2.80
N LEU A 36 -0.03 6.59 -2.55
CA LEU A 36 -1.17 7.12 -3.31
C LEU A 36 -1.18 8.65 -3.30
N ASN A 37 -0.98 9.27 -2.14
CA ASN A 37 -0.92 10.73 -2.01
C ASN A 37 0.22 11.37 -2.82
N LYS A 38 1.35 10.67 -2.97
CA LYS A 38 2.48 11.11 -3.82
C LYS A 38 2.26 10.82 -5.31
N LEU A 39 1.50 9.77 -5.62
CA LEU A 39 1.15 9.35 -6.97
C LEU A 39 0.17 10.32 -7.63
N LEU A 40 -0.94 10.62 -6.96
CA LEU A 40 -2.05 11.46 -7.47
C LEU A 40 -1.64 12.75 -8.20
N PRO A 41 -0.67 13.57 -7.72
CA PRO A 41 -0.25 14.76 -8.44
C PRO A 41 0.56 14.47 -9.72
N LYS A 42 1.20 13.31 -9.82
CA LYS A 42 1.98 12.91 -10.99
C LYS A 42 1.16 12.15 -12.05
N VAL A 43 -0.04 11.71 -11.68
CA VAL A 43 -0.93 11.03 -12.63
C VAL A 43 -1.32 12.00 -13.75
N PRO A 44 -1.12 11.63 -15.03
CA PRO A 44 -1.42 12.50 -16.15
C PRO A 44 -2.91 12.80 -16.21
N LYS A 45 -3.28 14.08 -16.29
CA LYS A 45 -4.67 14.50 -16.47
C LYS A 45 -5.01 14.52 -17.96
N SER A 46 -6.09 13.84 -18.32
CA SER A 46 -6.68 14.02 -19.65
C SER A 46 -7.36 15.38 -19.73
N LEU A 47 -7.20 16.10 -20.86
CA LEU A 47 -7.92 17.35 -21.13
C LEU A 47 -9.39 17.14 -21.53
N LEU A 48 -9.79 15.88 -21.77
CA LEU A 48 -11.15 15.52 -22.15
C LEU A 48 -12.05 15.47 -20.91
N LYS A 49 -13.32 15.87 -21.07
CA LYS A 49 -14.37 15.89 -20.01
C LYS A 49 -14.82 14.48 -19.53
N LYS A 50 -13.98 13.44 -19.67
CA LYS A 50 -14.28 12.06 -19.25
C LYS A 50 -13.71 11.82 -17.84
N LYS A 51 -14.19 10.77 -17.15
CA LYS A 51 -13.64 10.30 -15.86
C LYS A 51 -12.11 10.24 -15.95
N HIS A 52 -11.40 10.93 -15.06
CA HIS A 52 -9.94 10.92 -15.07
C HIS A 52 -9.40 9.70 -14.34
N MET A 53 -8.33 9.12 -14.87
CA MET A 53 -7.62 7.99 -14.28
C MET A 53 -7.16 8.24 -12.84
N ARG A 54 -6.82 9.50 -12.54
CA ARG A 54 -6.48 9.96 -11.19
C ARG A 54 -7.62 9.76 -10.19
N ASP A 55 -8.87 9.93 -10.64
CA ASP A 55 -10.05 9.90 -9.77
C ASP A 55 -10.50 8.46 -9.45
N GLN A 56 -9.80 7.47 -10.02
CA GLN A 56 -10.12 6.05 -9.90
C GLN A 56 -9.02 5.27 -9.18
N LEU A 57 -8.05 5.98 -8.62
CA LEU A 57 -7.00 5.39 -7.80
C LEU A 57 -7.50 5.26 -6.36
N LYS A 58 -7.35 4.06 -5.80
CA LYS A 58 -7.65 3.80 -4.39
C LYS A 58 -6.72 2.75 -3.80
N VAL A 59 -6.69 2.71 -2.48
CA VAL A 59 -6.10 1.60 -1.72
C VAL A 59 -7.19 0.54 -1.52
N GLU A 60 -6.88 -0.71 -1.82
CA GLU A 60 -7.72 -1.86 -1.47
C GLU A 60 -6.96 -2.79 -0.52
N VAL A 61 -7.65 -3.23 0.54
CA VAL A 61 -7.14 -4.24 1.47
C VAL A 61 -7.77 -5.58 1.07
N THR A 62 -6.93 -6.50 0.61
CA THR A 62 -7.33 -7.86 0.19
C THR A 62 -6.87 -8.89 1.22
N ASN A 63 -7.24 -10.16 1.03
CA ASN A 63 -6.71 -11.25 1.83
C ASN A 63 -5.20 -11.49 1.58
N GLU A 64 -4.69 -11.04 0.44
CA GLU A 64 -3.30 -11.24 0.00
C GLU A 64 -2.39 -10.06 0.38
N GLY A 65 -2.95 -8.90 0.73
CA GLY A 65 -2.19 -7.73 1.17
C GLY A 65 -2.92 -6.42 0.96
N VAL A 66 -2.16 -5.34 0.80
CA VAL A 66 -2.66 -4.01 0.49
C VAL A 66 -2.17 -3.60 -0.88
N GLU A 67 -3.09 -3.19 -1.74
CA GLU A 67 -2.81 -2.83 -3.13
C GLU A 67 -3.26 -1.40 -3.44
N VAL A 68 -2.56 -0.74 -4.35
CA VAL A 68 -3.04 0.51 -4.97
C VAL A 68 -3.52 0.20 -6.37
N VAL A 69 -4.84 0.26 -6.55
CA VAL A 69 -5.52 -0.20 -7.76
C VAL A 69 -6.14 0.97 -8.53
N PHE A 70 -6.31 0.76 -9.83
CA PHE A 70 -7.19 1.57 -10.67
C PHE A 70 -8.51 0.83 -10.84
N GLU A 71 -9.63 1.51 -10.66
CA GLU A 71 -10.96 0.92 -10.90
C GLU A 71 -11.24 0.75 -12.41
N ASP A 72 -12.23 1.44 -12.97
CA ASP A 72 -12.75 1.25 -14.33
C ASP A 72 -11.72 1.49 -15.46
N THR A 73 -10.69 2.31 -15.23
CA THR A 73 -9.73 2.76 -16.26
C THR A 73 -8.36 2.10 -16.16
N ALA A 74 -8.28 0.97 -15.43
CA ALA A 74 -7.06 0.18 -15.27
C ALA A 74 -6.36 -0.20 -16.60
N PHE A 75 -7.09 -0.22 -17.72
CA PHE A 75 -6.50 -0.54 -19.01
C PHE A 75 -5.55 0.55 -19.52
N TYR A 76 -5.85 1.84 -19.29
CA TYR A 76 -5.14 2.95 -19.94
C TYR A 76 -3.86 3.37 -19.21
N TRP A 77 -3.78 3.14 -17.89
CA TRP A 77 -2.61 3.59 -17.11
C TRP A 77 -1.33 2.87 -17.53
N ARG A 78 -1.41 1.58 -17.92
CA ARG A 78 -0.23 0.82 -18.36
C ARG A 78 0.43 1.44 -19.58
N PHE A 79 -0.36 1.98 -20.52
CA PHE A 79 0.17 2.66 -21.71
C PHE A 79 0.75 4.03 -21.38
N ALA A 80 0.13 4.76 -20.45
CA ALA A 80 0.71 6.03 -19.99
C ALA A 80 2.01 5.83 -19.21
N GLU A 81 2.07 4.78 -18.39
CA GLU A 81 3.23 4.44 -17.57
C GLU A 81 4.41 3.98 -18.44
N ASN A 82 4.17 3.01 -19.32
CA ASN A 82 5.21 2.32 -20.08
C ASN A 82 5.44 2.90 -21.49
N GLY A 83 4.57 3.79 -21.93
CA GLY A 83 4.59 4.33 -23.29
C GLY A 83 4.02 3.35 -24.33
N THR A 84 3.91 3.87 -25.56
CA THR A 84 3.58 3.12 -26.77
C THR A 84 4.47 3.61 -27.91
N VAL A 85 4.35 3.03 -29.10
CA VAL A 85 5.05 3.53 -30.30
C VAL A 85 4.79 5.02 -30.58
N ASN A 86 3.63 5.54 -30.18
CA ASN A 86 3.21 6.92 -30.45
C ASN A 86 3.21 7.83 -29.20
N GLN A 87 3.54 7.30 -28.02
CA GLN A 87 3.47 8.03 -26.76
C GLN A 87 4.65 7.67 -25.86
N LYS A 88 5.39 8.68 -25.36
CA LYS A 88 6.47 8.44 -24.41
C LYS A 88 5.95 7.92 -23.07
N ALA A 89 6.73 7.04 -22.46
CA ALA A 89 6.54 6.57 -21.09
C ALA A 89 6.62 7.75 -20.11
N GLN A 90 5.73 7.77 -19.12
CA GLN A 90 5.69 8.83 -18.11
C GLN A 90 6.22 8.40 -16.74
N HIS A 91 6.33 7.09 -16.49
CA HIS A 91 6.92 6.54 -15.26
C HIS A 91 6.37 7.17 -13.97
N PHE A 92 5.07 7.48 -13.93
CA PHE A 92 4.48 8.18 -12.80
C PHE A 92 4.27 7.22 -11.62
N ALA A 93 3.98 5.94 -11.86
CA ALA A 93 3.86 4.93 -10.82
C ALA A 93 5.24 4.45 -10.35
N SER A 94 6.03 3.87 -11.25
CA SER A 94 7.39 3.39 -10.98
C SER A 94 8.29 4.50 -10.43
N GLY A 95 8.28 5.67 -11.06
CA GLY A 95 9.08 6.82 -10.62
C GLY A 95 8.62 7.41 -9.28
N THR A 96 7.35 7.28 -8.90
CA THR A 96 6.91 7.66 -7.55
C THR A 96 7.36 6.63 -6.52
N PHE A 97 7.25 5.34 -6.82
CA PHE A 97 7.71 4.30 -5.91
C PHE A 97 9.20 4.43 -5.65
N GLU A 98 10.02 4.51 -6.70
CA GLU A 98 11.47 4.64 -6.58
C GLU A 98 11.88 5.91 -5.83
N GLN A 99 11.23 7.04 -6.11
CA GLN A 99 11.54 8.30 -5.42
C GLN A 99 11.28 8.23 -3.91
N TYR A 100 10.26 7.49 -3.48
CA TYR A 100 9.80 7.45 -2.09
C TYR A 100 10.05 6.12 -1.39
N LYS A 101 10.80 5.20 -2.02
CA LYS A 101 11.02 3.83 -1.56
C LYS A 101 11.45 3.75 -0.10
N SER A 102 12.48 4.49 0.29
CA SER A 102 12.98 4.48 1.68
C SER A 102 11.95 5.01 2.70
N GLN A 103 11.07 5.93 2.31
CA GLN A 103 10.02 6.44 3.20
C GLN A 103 8.88 5.42 3.32
N ILE A 104 8.51 4.77 2.21
CA ILE A 104 7.54 3.67 2.19
C ILE A 104 8.02 2.52 3.08
N GLU A 105 9.26 2.07 2.91
CA GLU A 105 9.89 1.03 3.73
C GLU A 105 9.95 1.43 5.22
N MET A 106 10.26 2.69 5.51
CA MET A 106 10.27 3.21 6.87
C MET A 106 8.87 3.18 7.50
N ILE A 107 7.82 3.59 6.78
CA ILE A 107 6.43 3.56 7.27
C ILE A 107 6.02 2.11 7.57
N MET A 108 6.32 1.18 6.65
CA MET A 108 6.01 -0.24 6.81
C MET A 108 6.66 -0.87 8.05
N THR A 109 7.91 -0.47 8.35
CA THR A 109 8.70 -1.10 9.41
C THR A 109 8.56 -0.41 10.77
N LYS A 110 8.27 0.89 10.81
CA LYS A 110 8.27 1.69 12.04
C LYS A 110 7.31 1.17 13.11
N LYS A 111 6.05 0.84 12.76
CA LYS A 111 5.09 0.36 13.76
C LYS A 111 5.45 -1.03 14.28
N ILE A 112 5.93 -1.92 13.40
CA ILE A 112 6.41 -3.25 13.77
C ILE A 112 7.59 -3.14 14.74
N MET A 113 8.58 -2.30 14.42
CA MET A 113 9.75 -2.07 15.28
C MET A 113 9.38 -1.46 16.62
N ASN A 114 8.43 -0.53 16.67
CA ASN A 114 7.96 0.05 17.92
C ASN A 114 7.28 -1.01 18.80
N LYS A 115 6.47 -1.90 18.21
CA LYS A 115 5.82 -2.99 18.95
C LYS A 115 6.83 -4.00 19.50
N MET A 116 7.87 -4.32 18.74
CA MET A 116 8.93 -5.25 19.17
C MET A 116 9.83 -4.68 20.27
N LYS A 117 9.94 -3.34 20.36
CA LYS A 117 10.81 -2.67 21.36
C LYS A 117 10.16 -2.52 22.74
N GLY A 118 8.83 -2.71 22.85
CA GLY A 118 8.07 -2.51 24.09
C GLY A 118 7.57 -1.09 24.23
#